data_AF-A0A1B6D8A3-F1
#
_entry.id   AF-A0A1B6D8A3-F1
#
_cell.length_a   1.000
_cell.length_b   1.000
_cell.length_c   1.000
_cell.angle_alpha   90.00
_cell.angle_beta   90.00
_cell.angle_gamma   90.00
#
_symmetry.space_group_name_H-M   'P 1'
#
loop_
_entity.id
_entity.type
_entity.pdbx_description
1 polymer ?
#
loop_
_entity_poly.entity_id
_entity_poly.type
_entity_poly.pdbx_seq_one_letter_code
_entity_poly.pdbx_strand_id
1 'polypeptide(L)'
;MVAKKLANHMGGLYMNNPPPCLHRFRESFLEHAILKKAFYSLSMYASAVNVTRQWYNDVVVMAGFWHDQAAYSIARTHQSGIPPKESSIYKWPSDLLRPDVAFFIHSPPPRFSRGAPINHVMRKRLLDVYRNMQDPGLIEISEIYNHDQIRYEMEVELQKMYKADYQKFLKPPKVFSRYGQQQPNPFYPKY
;
A
#
# COMPACT_ATOMS: atom_id res chain seq x y z
N MET A 1 -2.38 0.96 9.42
CA MET A 1 -3.25 0.21 10.36
C MET A 1 -3.77 -1.08 9.72
N VAL A 2 -4.38 -1.03 8.53
CA VAL A 2 -4.83 -2.23 7.77
C VAL A 2 -3.67 -3.04 7.19
N ALA A 3 -2.78 -2.43 6.40
CA ALA A 3 -1.63 -3.12 5.80
C ALA A 3 -0.76 -3.86 6.83
N LYS A 4 -0.53 -3.25 8.00
CA LYS A 4 0.17 -3.89 9.12
C LYS A 4 -0.61 -5.09 9.70
N LYS A 5 -1.94 -4.99 9.82
CA LYS A 5 -2.78 -6.11 10.27
C LYS A 5 -2.72 -7.27 9.25
N LEU A 6 -2.78 -6.97 7.96
CA LEU A 6 -2.65 -7.99 6.90
C LEU A 6 -1.26 -8.65 6.93
N ALA A 7 -0.19 -7.86 6.99
CA ALA A 7 1.17 -8.38 7.10
C ALA A 7 1.32 -9.34 8.29
N ASN A 8 0.85 -8.91 9.47
CA ASN A 8 0.91 -9.72 10.68
C ASN A 8 0.12 -11.02 10.54
N HIS A 9 -1.07 -10.95 9.94
CA HIS A 9 -1.92 -12.12 9.71
C HIS A 9 -1.26 -13.14 8.77
N MET A 10 -0.59 -12.66 7.72
CA MET A 10 0.14 -13.52 6.78
C MET A 10 1.49 -14.00 7.33
N GLY A 11 1.92 -13.55 8.52
CA GLY A 11 3.27 -13.78 9.04
C GLY A 11 4.38 -13.10 8.21
N GLY A 12 4.01 -12.10 7.41
CA GLY A 12 4.88 -11.33 6.53
C GLY A 12 5.47 -10.08 7.18
N LEU A 13 6.00 -9.19 6.33
CA LEU A 13 6.63 -7.94 6.72
C LEU A 13 5.77 -6.73 6.30
N TYR A 14 5.54 -5.81 7.23
CA TYR A 14 4.99 -4.51 6.90
C TYR A 14 6.11 -3.51 6.61
N MET A 15 6.10 -2.90 5.43
CA MET A 15 7.07 -1.87 5.05
C MET A 15 6.40 -0.52 4.81
N ASN A 16 7.07 0.54 5.29
CA ASN A 16 6.60 1.92 5.12
C ASN A 16 7.11 2.52 3.80
N ASN A 17 6.33 3.47 3.29
CA ASN A 17 6.75 4.43 2.29
C ASN A 17 6.38 5.85 2.78
N PRO A 18 7.34 6.75 3.03
CA PRO A 18 8.78 6.57 2.85
C PRO A 18 9.41 5.53 3.80
N PRO A 19 10.57 4.94 3.43
CA PRO A 19 11.31 4.04 4.31
C PRO A 19 11.93 4.82 5.49
N PRO A 20 12.17 4.17 6.65
CA PRO A 20 12.64 4.85 7.87
C PRO A 20 13.89 5.71 7.69
N CYS A 21 14.83 5.29 6.83
CA CYS A 21 16.05 6.04 6.53
C CYS A 21 15.79 7.42 5.90
N LEU A 22 14.62 7.64 5.29
CA LEU A 22 14.24 8.90 4.66
C LEU A 22 13.31 9.78 5.53
N HIS A 23 12.89 9.30 6.71
CA HIS A 23 11.92 10.03 7.55
C HIS A 23 12.45 11.39 8.01
N ARG A 24 13.75 11.47 8.35
CA ARG A 24 14.40 12.72 8.79
C ARG A 24 14.38 13.85 7.74
N PHE A 25 14.24 13.50 6.47
CA PHE A 25 14.22 14.47 5.38
C PHE A 25 12.80 14.92 5.04
N ARG A 26 11.78 14.30 5.62
CA ARG A 26 10.40 14.56 5.22
C ARG A 26 10.04 16.05 5.35
N GLU A 27 10.32 16.67 6.48
CA GLU A 27 9.93 18.06 6.72
C GLU A 27 10.61 19.03 5.73
N SER A 28 11.92 18.91 5.53
CA SER A 28 12.70 19.79 4.65
C SER A 28 12.28 19.72 3.18
N PHE A 29 11.75 18.59 2.71
CA PHE A 29 11.38 18.42 1.31
C PHE A 29 9.89 18.67 1.03
N LEU A 30 9.05 18.84 2.07
CA LEU A 30 7.61 19.03 1.88
C LEU A 30 7.19 20.48 1.63
N GLU A 31 8.07 21.45 1.87
CA GLU A 31 7.79 22.88 1.72
C GLU A 31 7.59 23.30 0.25
N HIS A 32 8.39 22.76 -0.67
CA HIS A 32 8.33 23.10 -2.09
C HIS A 32 7.67 21.98 -2.90
N ALA A 33 6.75 22.34 -3.80
CA ALA A 33 5.98 21.37 -4.58
C ALA A 33 6.87 20.44 -5.44
N ILE A 34 7.97 20.95 -5.99
CA ILE A 34 8.92 20.16 -6.78
C ILE A 34 9.70 19.19 -5.87
N LEU A 35 10.26 19.69 -4.76
CA LEU A 35 10.99 18.86 -3.80
C LEU A 35 10.09 17.79 -3.18
N LYS A 36 8.82 18.11 -2.90
CA LYS A 36 7.83 17.18 -2.38
C LYS A 36 7.60 16.02 -3.36
N LYS A 37 7.45 16.32 -4.65
CA LYS A 37 7.32 15.29 -5.69
C LYS A 37 8.59 14.44 -5.79
N ALA A 38 9.76 15.08 -5.86
CA ALA A 38 11.05 14.38 -5.92
C ALA A 38 11.28 13.46 -4.71
N PHE A 39 10.92 13.92 -3.51
CA PHE A 39 11.01 13.15 -2.27
C PHE A 39 10.12 11.90 -2.31
N TYR A 40 8.85 12.03 -2.72
CA TYR A 40 7.97 10.87 -2.82
C TYR A 40 8.41 9.91 -3.92
N SER A 41 8.90 10.41 -5.06
CA SER A 41 9.50 9.57 -6.11
C SER A 41 10.68 8.78 -5.55
N LEU A 42 11.69 9.44 -4.97
CA LEU A 42 12.85 8.79 -4.36
C LEU A 42 12.44 7.75 -3.31
N SER A 43 11.46 8.08 -2.48
CA SER A 43 10.96 7.21 -1.43
C SER A 43 10.38 5.90 -1.97
N MET A 44 9.68 5.94 -3.11
CA MET A 44 9.17 4.73 -3.76
C MET A 44 10.30 3.82 -4.24
N TYR A 45 11.34 4.36 -4.90
CA TYR A 45 12.49 3.56 -5.34
C TYR A 45 13.30 3.02 -4.15
N ALA A 46 13.49 3.82 -3.11
CA ALA A 46 14.19 3.38 -1.90
C ALA A 46 13.42 2.26 -1.17
N SER A 47 12.10 2.38 -1.07
CA SER A 47 11.26 1.29 -0.53
C SER A 47 11.28 0.06 -1.42
N ALA A 48 11.26 0.21 -2.75
CA ALA A 48 11.38 -0.91 -3.69
C ALA A 48 12.67 -1.72 -3.47
N VAL A 49 13.81 -1.05 -3.29
CA VAL A 49 15.08 -1.72 -2.96
C VAL A 49 15.01 -2.49 -1.63
N ASN A 50 14.29 -1.96 -0.64
CA ASN A 50 14.10 -2.68 0.62
C ASN A 50 13.22 -3.92 0.45
N VAL A 51 12.18 -3.86 -0.39
CA VAL A 51 11.30 -4.99 -0.70
C VAL A 51 12.09 -6.09 -1.40
N THR A 52 12.89 -5.77 -2.43
CA THR A 52 13.65 -6.79 -3.19
C THR A 52 14.69 -7.53 -2.35
N ARG A 53 15.11 -6.96 -1.23
CA ARG A 53 16.00 -7.63 -0.26
C ARG A 53 15.27 -8.65 0.63
N GLN A 54 13.95 -8.60 0.71
CA GLN A 54 13.15 -9.39 1.66
C GLN A 54 12.14 -10.34 0.98
N TRP A 55 11.65 -9.99 -0.21
CA TRP A 55 10.55 -10.68 -0.90
C TRP A 55 10.77 -12.17 -1.22
N TYR A 56 12.03 -12.63 -1.27
CA TYR A 56 12.36 -14.04 -1.48
C TYR A 56 12.00 -14.90 -0.28
N ASN A 57 12.03 -14.29 0.90
CA ASN A 57 11.76 -14.98 2.15
C ASN A 57 10.32 -14.72 2.58
N ASP A 58 9.88 -13.47 2.65
CA ASP A 58 8.62 -13.12 3.30
C ASP A 58 7.69 -12.36 2.36
N VAL A 59 6.38 -12.57 2.54
CA VAL A 59 5.35 -11.70 1.97
C VAL A 59 5.56 -10.29 2.50
N VAL A 60 5.64 -9.31 1.60
CA VAL A 60 5.78 -7.90 1.98
C VAL A 60 4.48 -7.17 1.68
N VAL A 61 3.92 -6.52 2.70
CA VAL A 61 2.72 -5.69 2.57
C VAL A 61 3.11 -4.24 2.83
N MET A 62 2.74 -3.36 1.90
CA MET A 62 2.98 -1.93 1.99
C MET A 62 1.68 -1.13 2.10
N ALA A 63 1.76 0.03 2.74
CA ALA A 63 0.73 1.06 2.65
C ALA A 63 1.34 2.29 1.99
N GLY A 64 0.69 2.82 0.97
CA GLY A 64 1.24 3.96 0.23
C GLY A 64 2.27 3.52 -0.81
N PHE A 65 1.97 3.59 -2.09
CA PHE A 65 2.97 3.39 -3.14
C PHE A 65 2.69 4.24 -4.38
N TRP A 66 3.00 3.73 -5.58
CA TRP A 66 2.87 4.51 -6.81
C TRP A 66 1.42 4.94 -7.10
N HIS A 67 0.43 4.04 -6.97
CA HIS A 67 -0.97 4.38 -7.25
C HIS A 67 -1.43 5.59 -6.44
N ASP A 68 -1.03 5.72 -5.18
CA ASP A 68 -1.45 6.85 -4.32
C ASP A 68 -0.90 8.19 -4.82
N GLN A 69 0.37 8.22 -5.21
CA GLN A 69 1.01 9.43 -5.73
C GLN A 69 0.49 9.78 -7.12
N ALA A 70 0.39 8.78 -7.99
CA ALA A 70 -0.13 8.93 -9.35
C ALA A 70 -1.59 9.39 -9.32
N ALA A 71 -2.44 8.74 -8.51
CA ALA A 71 -3.86 9.04 -8.48
C ALA A 71 -4.13 10.46 -7.98
N TYR A 72 -3.45 10.84 -6.90
CA TYR A 72 -3.52 12.21 -6.38
C TYR A 72 -3.01 13.24 -7.39
N SER A 73 -1.90 12.97 -8.07
CA SER A 73 -1.35 13.88 -9.08
C SER A 73 -2.29 14.06 -10.28
N ILE A 74 -2.89 12.97 -10.78
CA ILE A 74 -3.84 13.00 -11.90
C ILE A 74 -5.11 13.76 -11.50
N ALA A 75 -5.72 13.39 -10.36
CA ALA A 75 -6.96 14.01 -9.88
C ALA A 75 -6.79 15.52 -9.60
N ARG A 76 -5.60 15.95 -9.17
CA ARG A 76 -5.28 17.37 -8.92
C ARG A 76 -4.99 18.16 -10.20
N THR A 77 -4.31 17.55 -11.17
CA THR A 77 -3.91 18.19 -12.42
C THR A 77 -5.09 18.30 -13.39
N HIS A 78 -5.91 17.25 -13.48
CA HIS A 78 -7.01 17.14 -14.46
C HIS A 78 -8.37 17.48 -13.83
N GLN A 79 -8.57 18.76 -13.51
CA GLN A 79 -9.78 19.19 -12.80
C GLN A 79 -11.03 19.21 -13.69
N SER A 80 -10.88 19.50 -14.98
CA SER A 80 -12.00 19.61 -15.93
C SER A 80 -12.51 18.27 -16.45
N GLY A 81 -11.80 17.18 -16.17
CA GLY A 81 -12.13 15.83 -16.63
C GLY A 81 -10.90 14.94 -16.55
N ILE A 82 -11.06 13.74 -15.99
CA ILE A 82 -9.94 12.79 -15.85
C ILE A 82 -9.55 12.23 -17.23
N PRO A 83 -8.28 11.89 -17.45
CA PRO A 83 -7.84 11.25 -18.70
C PRO A 83 -8.58 9.92 -18.95
N PRO A 84 -8.79 9.54 -20.23
CA PRO A 84 -9.42 8.25 -20.59
C PRO A 84 -8.55 7.07 -20.13
N LYS A 85 -9.17 5.93 -19.81
CA LYS A 85 -8.51 4.75 -19.20
C LYS A 85 -7.31 4.22 -20.00
N GLU A 86 -7.28 4.43 -21.31
CA GLU A 86 -6.20 4.02 -22.22
C GLU A 86 -4.98 4.95 -22.19
N SER A 87 -5.08 6.10 -21.50
CA SER A 87 -4.02 7.08 -21.42
C SER A 87 -2.75 6.48 -20.78
N SER A 88 -1.60 6.77 -21.37
CA SER A 88 -0.31 6.34 -20.85
C SER A 88 0.01 6.86 -19.45
N ILE A 89 -0.71 7.87 -18.97
CA ILE A 89 -0.57 8.43 -17.62
C ILE A 89 -0.90 7.41 -16.52
N TYR A 90 -1.69 6.39 -16.83
CA TYR A 90 -2.04 5.30 -15.92
C TYR A 90 -1.05 4.12 -15.97
N LYS A 91 -0.04 4.16 -16.85
CA LYS A 91 0.94 3.07 -16.96
C LYS A 91 1.89 3.08 -15.76
N TRP A 92 2.10 1.89 -15.20
CA TRP A 92 3.14 1.67 -14.20
C TRP A 92 4.52 2.06 -14.75
N PRO A 93 5.40 2.69 -13.95
CA PRO A 93 6.77 2.97 -14.37
C PRO A 93 7.53 1.68 -14.61
N SER A 94 8.15 1.53 -15.78
CA SER A 94 8.83 0.28 -16.19
C SER A 94 10.03 -0.11 -15.31
N ASP A 95 10.58 0.85 -14.57
CA ASP A 95 11.76 0.70 -13.71
C ASP A 95 11.42 0.64 -12.21
N LEU A 96 10.14 0.79 -11.85
CA LEU A 96 9.68 0.70 -10.47
C LEU A 96 9.15 -0.71 -10.18
N LEU A 97 9.54 -1.25 -9.02
CA LEU A 97 9.08 -2.56 -8.56
C LEU A 97 7.55 -2.68 -8.60
N ARG A 98 7.03 -3.58 -9.42
CA ARG A 98 5.59 -3.81 -9.57
C ARG A 98 5.09 -4.76 -8.47
N PRO A 99 4.02 -4.43 -7.71
CA PRO A 99 3.42 -5.36 -6.75
C PRO A 99 2.67 -6.49 -7.46
N ASP A 100 2.64 -7.67 -6.84
CA ASP A 100 1.85 -8.81 -7.34
C ASP A 100 0.35 -8.58 -7.19
N VAL A 101 -0.06 -7.92 -6.09
CA VAL A 101 -1.45 -7.57 -5.78
C VAL A 101 -1.50 -6.14 -5.22
N ALA A 102 -2.48 -5.36 -5.67
CA ALA A 102 -2.74 -4.02 -5.17
C ALA A 102 -4.22 -3.87 -4.79
N PHE A 103 -4.46 -3.22 -3.65
CA PHE A 103 -5.80 -2.94 -3.14
C PHE A 103 -5.98 -1.43 -3.03
N PHE A 104 -7.19 -0.95 -3.26
CA PHE A 104 -7.59 0.38 -2.82
C PHE A 104 -8.81 0.31 -1.92
N ILE A 105 -8.77 1.10 -0.85
CA ILE A 105 -9.80 1.07 0.19
C ILE A 105 -10.73 2.26 -0.05
N HIS A 106 -11.94 1.97 -0.49
CA HIS A 106 -13.01 2.93 -0.68
C HIS A 106 -13.95 2.94 0.55
N SER A 107 -13.42 3.39 1.69
CA SER A 107 -14.23 3.58 2.89
C SER A 107 -14.92 4.96 2.86
N PRO A 108 -16.21 5.05 3.22
CA PRO A 108 -16.88 6.33 3.44
C PRO A 108 -16.13 7.17 4.49
N PRO A 109 -16.22 8.50 4.41
CA PRO A 109 -15.51 9.37 5.34
C PRO A 109 -15.97 9.10 6.79
N PRO A 110 -15.07 9.20 7.78
CA PRO A 110 -15.45 9.02 9.17
C PRO A 110 -16.57 10.00 9.54
N ARG A 111 -17.63 9.48 10.17
CA ARG A 111 -18.82 10.26 10.57
C ARG A 111 -18.48 11.49 11.43
N PHE A 112 -17.33 11.48 12.10
CA PHE A 112 -16.82 12.56 12.94
C PHE A 112 -15.44 13.05 12.46
N SER A 113 -15.37 13.59 11.25
CA SER A 113 -14.15 14.23 10.74
C SER A 113 -14.04 15.65 11.33
N ARG A 114 -13.44 15.81 12.51
CA ARG A 114 -13.33 17.11 13.23
C ARG A 114 -12.37 18.14 12.61
N GLY A 115 -11.96 18.01 11.34
CA GLY A 115 -10.77 18.75 10.86
C GLY A 115 -10.84 19.41 9.49
N ALA A 116 -11.69 18.98 8.57
CA ALA A 116 -11.85 19.62 7.26
C ALA A 116 -13.13 19.14 6.58
N PRO A 117 -13.85 20.01 5.85
CA PRO A 117 -14.96 19.59 5.00
C PRO A 117 -14.46 18.54 4.00
N ILE A 118 -15.26 17.47 3.82
CA ILE A 118 -14.96 16.43 2.84
C ILE A 118 -15.02 17.06 1.45
N ASN A 119 -13.89 17.08 0.74
CA ASN A 119 -13.88 17.52 -0.66
C ASN A 119 -14.47 16.41 -1.54
N HIS A 120 -15.80 16.39 -1.66
CA HIS A 120 -16.55 15.39 -2.40
C HIS A 120 -16.14 15.33 -3.89
N VAL A 121 -15.78 16.47 -4.48
CA VAL A 121 -15.32 16.55 -5.87
C VAL A 121 -13.98 15.84 -6.04
N MET A 122 -13.00 16.15 -5.18
CA MET A 122 -11.69 15.49 -5.20
C MET A 122 -11.82 13.99 -4.91
N ARG A 123 -12.66 13.62 -3.95
CA ARG A 123 -12.91 12.21 -3.62
C ARG A 123 -13.47 11.46 -4.82
N LYS A 124 -14.49 12.00 -5.50
CA LYS A 124 -15.05 11.37 -6.70
C LYS A 124 -13.98 11.21 -7.79
N ARG A 125 -13.20 12.25 -8.06
CA ARG A 125 -12.10 12.19 -9.04
C ARG A 125 -11.06 11.14 -8.70
N LEU A 126 -10.65 11.03 -7.43
CA LEU A 126 -9.71 10.00 -6.99
C LEU A 126 -10.26 8.59 -7.26
N LEU A 127 -11.54 8.34 -6.97
CA LEU A 127 -12.17 7.05 -7.23
C LEU A 127 -12.17 6.72 -8.72
N ASP A 128 -12.57 7.68 -9.56
CA ASP A 128 -12.59 7.47 -11.00
C ASP A 128 -11.17 7.23 -11.56
N VAL A 129 -10.17 7.90 -11.00
CA VAL A 129 -8.75 7.70 -11.35
C VAL A 129 -8.24 6.32 -10.93
N TYR A 130 -8.50 5.88 -9.69
CA TYR A 130 -8.12 4.53 -9.25
C TYR A 130 -8.77 3.44 -10.12
N ARG A 131 -10.03 3.62 -10.51
CA ARG A 131 -10.74 2.66 -11.39
C ARG A 131 -10.17 2.61 -12.82
N ASN A 132 -9.49 3.66 -13.27
CA ASN A 132 -8.79 3.67 -14.55
C ASN A 132 -7.39 3.03 -14.50
N MET A 133 -6.82 2.79 -13.31
CA MET A 133 -5.50 2.19 -13.15
C MET A 133 -5.58 0.66 -13.24
N GLN A 134 -5.16 0.11 -14.39
CA GLN A 134 -5.34 -1.31 -14.71
C GLN A 134 -4.07 -2.17 -14.61
N ASP A 135 -2.89 -1.56 -14.50
CA ASP A 135 -1.63 -2.30 -14.46
C ASP A 135 -0.67 -1.75 -13.39
N PRO A 136 -0.45 -2.46 -12.26
CA PRO A 136 -1.25 -3.62 -11.84
C PRO A 136 -2.67 -3.16 -11.45
N GLY A 137 -3.64 -4.02 -11.73
CA GLY A 137 -5.05 -3.78 -11.43
C GLY A 137 -5.28 -3.65 -9.93
N LEU A 138 -6.24 -2.80 -9.56
CA LEU A 138 -6.59 -2.55 -8.17
C LEU A 138 -7.87 -3.29 -7.76
N ILE A 139 -7.81 -4.01 -6.65
CA ILE A 139 -8.97 -4.64 -6.03
C ILE A 139 -9.62 -3.60 -5.10
N GLU A 140 -10.87 -3.21 -5.41
CA GLU A 140 -11.66 -2.27 -4.59
C GLU A 140 -12.22 -2.97 -3.36
N ILE A 141 -11.86 -2.49 -2.16
CA ILE A 141 -12.53 -2.86 -0.91
C ILE A 141 -13.39 -1.68 -0.48
N SER A 142 -14.71 -1.78 -0.69
CA SER A 142 -15.65 -0.68 -0.48
C SER A 142 -16.56 -0.88 0.73
N GLU A 143 -17.16 0.22 1.20
CA GLU A 143 -18.29 0.23 2.17
C GLU A 143 -18.01 -0.30 3.58
N ILE A 144 -16.73 -0.47 3.95
CA ILE A 144 -16.33 -1.00 5.24
C ILE A 144 -15.62 0.06 6.08
N TYR A 145 -16.00 0.17 7.36
CA TYR A 145 -15.46 1.15 8.31
C TYR A 145 -14.38 0.60 9.23
N ASN A 146 -14.40 -0.72 9.48
CA ASN A 146 -13.52 -1.37 10.44
C ASN A 146 -12.25 -1.91 9.75
N HIS A 147 -11.08 -1.54 10.25
CA HIS A 147 -9.81 -2.06 9.75
C HIS A 147 -9.69 -3.59 9.79
N ASP A 148 -10.31 -4.26 10.77
CA ASP A 148 -10.29 -5.72 10.85
C ASP A 148 -11.14 -6.36 9.75
N GLN A 149 -12.29 -5.78 9.46
CA GLN A 149 -13.14 -6.23 8.36
C GLN A 149 -12.48 -5.95 7.00
N ILE A 150 -11.87 -4.77 6.80
CA ILE A 150 -11.12 -4.47 5.56
C ILE A 150 -10.01 -5.50 5.37
N ARG A 151 -9.23 -5.80 6.41
CA ARG A 151 -8.18 -6.81 6.35
C ARG A 151 -8.74 -8.18 6.00
N TYR A 152 -9.87 -8.57 6.60
CA TYR A 152 -10.53 -9.84 6.32
C TYR A 152 -10.96 -9.94 4.85
N GLU A 153 -11.59 -8.90 4.29
CA GLU A 153 -11.96 -8.90 2.87
C GLU A 153 -10.74 -8.96 1.94
N MET A 154 -9.65 -8.24 2.28
CA MET A 154 -8.40 -8.35 1.52
C MET A 154 -7.88 -9.79 1.51
N GLU A 155 -7.95 -10.49 2.64
CA GLU A 155 -7.59 -11.91 2.73
C GLU A 155 -8.53 -12.79 1.89
N VAL A 156 -9.84 -12.56 1.92
CA VAL A 156 -10.80 -13.29 1.08
C VAL A 156 -10.44 -13.17 -0.40
N GLU A 157 -10.08 -11.97 -0.87
CA GLU A 157 -9.64 -11.76 -2.25
C GLU A 157 -8.30 -12.46 -2.57
N LEU A 158 -7.34 -12.45 -1.64
CA LEU A 158 -6.09 -13.22 -1.79
C LEU A 158 -6.35 -14.73 -1.86
N GLN A 159 -7.26 -15.25 -1.02
CA GLN A 159 -7.66 -16.66 -1.03
C GLN A 159 -8.32 -17.04 -2.36
N LYS A 160 -9.18 -16.18 -2.92
CA LYS A 160 -9.78 -16.40 -4.25
C LYS A 160 -8.73 -16.44 -5.36
N MET A 161 -7.76 -15.52 -5.31
CA MET A 161 -6.72 -15.40 -6.32
C MET A 161 -5.75 -16.59 -6.31
N TYR A 162 -5.26 -16.96 -5.13
CA TYR A 162 -4.21 -17.97 -4.99
C TYR A 162 -4.74 -19.36 -4.65
N LYS A 163 -6.02 -19.52 -4.30
CA LYS A 163 -6.68 -20.81 -4.04
C LYS A 163 -5.86 -21.69 -3.09
N ALA A 164 -5.51 -22.90 -3.53
CA ALA A 164 -4.70 -23.85 -2.76
C ALA A 164 -3.29 -23.32 -2.44
N ASP A 165 -2.75 -22.43 -3.27
CA ASP A 165 -1.43 -21.84 -3.05
C ASP A 165 -1.44 -20.76 -1.96
N TYR A 166 -2.61 -20.24 -1.55
CA TYR A 166 -2.71 -19.22 -0.51
C TYR A 166 -1.98 -19.64 0.79
N GLN A 167 -2.11 -20.91 1.16
CA GLN A 167 -1.51 -21.46 2.38
C GLN A 167 0.02 -21.40 2.37
N LYS A 168 0.66 -21.40 1.18
CA LYS A 168 2.13 -21.29 1.05
C LYS A 168 2.64 -19.91 1.47
N PHE A 169 1.80 -18.89 1.40
CA PHE A 169 2.16 -17.52 1.79
C PHE A 169 2.03 -17.27 3.29
N LEU A 170 1.32 -18.14 4.02
CA LEU A 170 1.14 -18.00 5.46
C LEU A 170 2.37 -18.50 6.19
N LYS A 171 2.85 -17.67 7.12
CA LYS A 171 3.89 -18.05 8.07
C LYS A 171 3.40 -17.90 9.50
N PRO A 172 3.94 -18.70 10.44
CA PRO A 172 3.69 -18.46 11.85
C PRO A 172 4.13 -17.02 12.21
N PRO A 173 3.39 -16.32 13.09
CA PRO A 173 3.75 -14.98 13.51
C PRO A 173 5.17 -14.95 14.06
N LYS A 174 6.00 -14.04 13.56
CA LYS A 174 7.36 -13.85 14.11
C LYS A 174 7.22 -13.28 15.52
N VAL A 175 7.54 -14.08 16.53
CA VAL A 175 7.65 -13.61 17.93
C VAL A 175 8.93 -12.78 18.03
N PHE A 176 8.77 -11.46 18.01
CA PHE A 176 9.88 -10.56 18.30
C PHE A 176 9.99 -10.38 19.81
N SER A 177 11.12 -10.80 20.40
CA SER A 177 11.49 -10.37 21.74
C SER A 177 11.57 -8.84 21.77
N ARG A 178 11.36 -8.22 22.95
CA ARG A 178 11.43 -6.75 23.17
C ARG A 178 12.74 -6.11 22.67
N TYR A 179 13.74 -6.91 22.29
CA TYR A 179 15.05 -6.50 21.80
C TYR A 179 15.33 -6.81 20.32
N GLY A 180 14.31 -7.11 19.51
CA GLY A 180 14.46 -7.21 18.05
C GLY A 180 15.21 -8.45 17.54
N GLN A 181 15.53 -9.41 18.40
CA GLN A 181 16.05 -10.71 18.00
C GLN A 181 14.91 -11.71 17.82
N GLN A 182 14.95 -12.47 16.72
CA GLN A 182 14.06 -13.60 16.45
C GLN A 182 14.34 -14.68 17.51
N GLN A 183 13.38 -14.98 18.38
CA GLN A 183 13.50 -16.13 19.28
C GLN A 183 13.09 -17.40 18.53
N PRO A 184 13.81 -18.53 18.71
CA PRO A 184 13.37 -19.82 18.19
C PRO A 184 12.00 -20.19 18.74
N ASN A 185 11.13 -20.77 17.90
CA ASN A 185 9.82 -21.26 18.32
C ASN A 185 10.00 -22.40 19.34
N PRO A 186 9.51 -22.28 20.59
CA PRO A 186 9.73 -23.28 21.63
C PRO A 186 9.06 -24.63 21.35
N PHE A 187 8.15 -24.68 20.37
CA PHE A 187 7.44 -25.92 19.99
C PHE A 187 8.12 -26.72 18.87
N TYR A 188 9.20 -26.20 18.26
CA TYR A 188 9.98 -26.91 17.24
C TYR A 188 11.47 -26.57 17.39
N PRO A 189 12.23 -27.28 18.25
CA PRO A 189 13.67 -27.19 18.24
C PRO A 189 14.20 -27.66 16.87
N LYS A 190 15.06 -26.85 16.25
CA LYS A 190 15.72 -27.19 14.99
C LYS A 190 16.61 -28.43 15.23
N TYR A 191 16.38 -29.49 14.47
CA TYR A 191 17.37 -30.54 14.22
C TYR A 191 18.38 -30.06 13.18
#